data_AF-A0A1F2TSR7-F1
#
_entry.id   AF-A0A1F2TSR7-F1
#
_cell.length_a   1.000
_cell.length_b   1.000
_cell.length_c   1.000
_cell.angle_alpha   90.00
_cell.angle_beta   90.00
_cell.angle_gamma   90.00
#
_symmetry.space_group_name_H-M   'P 1'
#
loop_
_entity.id
_entity.type
_entity.pdbx_description
1 polymer ?
#
loop_
_entity_poly.entity_id
_entity_poly.type
_entity_poly.pdbx_seq_one_letter_code
_entity_poly.pdbx_strand_id
1 'polypeptide(L)'
;MNHKITLTITSLLSILLASVHLAHDVVLGIEPGGVSNYTGVLIVAVYLYAALMLGERRWAHLIVLIGSIGGAGVPYLHMMGRGLVGGRAANYSGVFFWVWTLLALGVTASVSAVLSARGLWRLQWEKSRSSRS
;
A
#
# COMPACT_ATOMS: atom_id res chain seq x y z
N MET A 1 -7.92 16.66 -11.70
CA MET A 1 -6.50 16.29 -11.51
C MET A 1 -6.13 15.20 -12.53
N ASN A 2 -4.88 15.14 -12.97
CA ASN A 2 -4.40 14.09 -13.87
C ASN A 2 -4.40 12.74 -13.13
N HIS A 3 -5.05 11.70 -13.71
CA HIS A 3 -5.17 10.36 -13.15
C HIS A 3 -3.82 9.77 -12.71
N LYS A 4 -2.78 9.99 -13.52
CA LYS A 4 -1.40 9.57 -13.23
C LYS A 4 -0.86 10.22 -11.97
N ILE A 5 -0.99 11.54 -11.88
CA ILE A 5 -0.49 12.33 -10.75
C ILE A 5 -1.21 11.88 -9.48
N THR A 6 -2.53 11.71 -9.53
CA THR A 6 -3.30 11.22 -8.38
C THR A 6 -2.85 9.83 -7.95
N LEU A 7 -2.67 8.88 -8.89
CA LEU A 7 -2.17 7.53 -8.55
C LEU A 7 -0.76 7.56 -7.95
N THR A 8 0.15 8.37 -8.50
CA THR A 8 1.49 8.52 -7.94
C THR A 8 1.43 9.08 -6.52
N ILE A 9 0.66 10.15 -6.27
CA ILE A 9 0.54 10.74 -4.93
C ILE A 9 -0.04 9.72 -3.94
N THR A 10 -1.14 9.04 -4.28
CA THR A 10 -1.75 8.06 -3.37
C THR A 10 -0.84 6.85 -3.13
N SER A 11 -0.07 6.44 -4.14
CA SER A 11 0.92 5.36 -4.00
C SER A 11 2.07 5.78 -3.08
N LEU A 12 2.61 6.99 -3.25
CA LEU A 12 3.68 7.52 -2.40
C LEU A 12 3.23 7.68 -0.94
N LEU A 13 2.01 8.15 -0.71
CA LEU A 13 1.42 8.18 0.63
C LEU A 13 1.27 6.77 1.20
N SER A 14 0.81 5.80 0.41
CA SER A 14 0.70 4.40 0.85
C SER A 14 2.07 3.81 1.22
N ILE A 15 3.11 4.09 0.42
CA ILE A 15 4.49 3.67 0.67
C ILE A 15 5.02 4.25 1.98
N LEU A 16 4.83 5.56 2.18
CA LEU A 16 5.25 6.24 3.40
C LEU A 16 4.52 5.69 4.64
N LEU A 17 3.21 5.50 4.54
CA LEU A 17 2.41 4.98 5.64
C LEU A 17 2.74 3.52 5.93
N ALA A 18 3.02 2.71 4.91
CA ALA A 18 3.46 1.32 5.07
C ALA A 18 4.83 1.22 5.77
N SER A 19 5.77 2.13 5.47
CA SER A 19 7.07 2.12 6.15
C SER A 19 6.96 2.56 7.62
N VAL A 20 6.14 3.58 7.92
CA VAL A 20 5.84 3.98 9.31
C VAL A 20 5.12 2.85 10.05
N HIS A 21 4.17 2.20 9.40
CA HIS A 21 3.45 1.05 9.94
C HIS A 21 4.42 -0.09 10.32
N LEU A 22 5.29 -0.50 9.40
CA LEU A 22 6.28 -1.55 9.66
C LEU A 22 7.18 -1.19 10.84
N ALA A 23 7.60 0.08 10.95
CA ALA A 23 8.41 0.55 12.07
C ALA A 23 7.67 0.42 13.41
N HIS A 24 6.39 0.81 13.47
CA HIS A 24 5.59 0.61 14.68
C HIS A 24 5.40 -0.86 15.02
N ASP A 25 5.15 -1.73 14.04
CA ASP A 25 4.96 -3.15 14.30
C ASP A 25 6.22 -3.79 14.88
N VAL A 26 7.41 -3.33 14.49
CA VAL A 26 8.69 -3.69 15.15
C VAL A 26 8.73 -3.18 16.59
N VAL A 27 8.39 -1.91 16.82
CA VAL A 27 8.39 -1.29 18.18
C VAL A 27 7.43 -2.01 19.12
N LEU A 28 6.26 -2.43 18.61
CA LEU A 28 5.25 -3.19 19.34
C LEU A 28 5.58 -4.69 19.45
N GLY A 29 6.67 -5.15 18.82
CA GLY A 29 7.09 -6.55 18.78
C GLY A 29 6.13 -7.47 18.02
N ILE A 30 5.26 -6.91 17.16
CA ILE A 30 4.39 -7.65 16.24
C ILE A 30 5.24 -8.25 15.12
N GLU A 31 6.10 -7.44 14.52
CA GLU A 31 7.09 -7.87 13.53
C GLU A 31 8.48 -8.04 14.16
N PRO A 32 9.33 -8.97 13.68
CA PRO A 32 10.67 -9.14 14.21
C PRO A 32 11.58 -7.92 13.91
N GLY A 33 12.28 -7.39 14.90
CA GLY A 33 13.25 -6.29 14.70
C GLY A 33 14.59 -6.69 14.06
N GLY A 34 14.65 -7.81 13.35
CA GLY A 34 15.89 -8.40 12.80
C GLY A 34 15.97 -8.34 11.27
N VAL A 35 16.98 -9.04 10.71
CA VAL A 35 17.23 -9.09 9.26
C VAL A 35 16.06 -9.64 8.44
N SER A 36 15.14 -10.39 9.06
CA SER A 36 13.90 -10.85 8.42
C SER A 36 13.04 -9.69 7.88
N ASN A 37 13.09 -8.52 8.51
CA ASN A 37 12.35 -7.33 8.05
C ASN A 37 12.93 -6.70 6.78
N TYR A 38 14.09 -7.15 6.32
CA TYR A 38 14.66 -6.69 5.05
C TYR A 38 13.76 -7.06 3.86
N THR A 39 12.96 -8.13 3.97
CA THR A 39 11.92 -8.44 2.99
C THR A 39 10.92 -7.30 2.84
N GLY A 40 10.49 -6.70 3.96
CA GLY A 40 9.61 -5.52 3.95
C GLY A 40 10.25 -4.33 3.23
N VAL A 41 11.54 -4.08 3.48
CA VAL A 41 12.31 -3.02 2.79
C VAL A 41 12.32 -3.24 1.27
N LEU A 42 12.59 -4.47 0.82
CA LEU A 42 12.61 -4.82 -0.60
C LEU A 42 11.23 -4.66 -1.25
N ILE A 43 10.16 -5.07 -0.57
CA ILE A 43 8.78 -4.89 -1.04
C ILE A 43 8.49 -3.40 -1.25
N VAL A 44 8.78 -2.57 -0.25
CA VAL A 44 8.56 -1.11 -0.31
C VAL A 44 9.41 -0.49 -1.43
N ALA A 45 10.65 -0.94 -1.63
CA ALA A 45 11.54 -0.45 -2.69
C ALA A 45 11.01 -0.78 -4.11
N VAL A 46 10.57 -2.02 -4.34
CA VAL A 46 9.97 -2.42 -5.62
C VAL A 46 8.70 -1.61 -5.89
N TYR A 47 7.89 -1.39 -4.85
CA TYR A 47 6.65 -0.64 -4.95
C TYR A 47 6.90 0.83 -5.27
N LEU A 48 7.90 1.45 -4.63
CA LEU A 48 8.36 2.80 -4.91
C LEU A 48 8.89 2.95 -6.34
N TYR A 49 9.70 1.99 -6.79
CA TYR A 49 10.20 1.99 -8.17
C TYR A 49 9.06 1.90 -9.18
N ALA A 50 8.04 1.05 -8.93
CA ALA A 50 6.87 0.96 -9.79
C ALA A 50 6.07 2.27 -9.85
N ALA A 51 5.85 2.91 -8.71
CA ALA A 51 5.09 4.16 -8.61
C ALA A 51 5.77 5.34 -9.31
N LEU A 52 7.11 5.37 -9.33
CA LEU A 52 7.89 6.48 -9.87
C LEU A 52 8.39 6.25 -11.30
N MET A 53 8.88 5.05 -11.61
CA MET A 53 9.72 4.82 -12.79
C MET A 53 9.04 4.00 -13.89
N LEU A 54 8.04 3.18 -13.56
CA LEU A 54 7.39 2.32 -14.56
C LEU A 54 6.28 3.04 -15.38
N GLY A 55 5.96 4.29 -15.03
CA GLY A 55 5.01 5.14 -15.77
C GLY A 55 3.61 4.52 -15.85
N GLU A 56 2.92 4.70 -16.99
CA GLU A 56 1.59 4.12 -17.25
C GLU A 56 1.66 2.75 -17.94
N ARG A 57 2.77 2.02 -17.79
CA ARG A 57 2.90 0.67 -18.34
C ARG A 57 1.98 -0.29 -17.60
N ARG A 58 1.48 -1.31 -18.29
CA ARG A 58 0.66 -2.38 -17.69
C ARG A 58 1.29 -2.96 -16.42
N TRP A 59 2.61 -3.20 -16.44
CA TRP A 59 3.35 -3.73 -15.29
C TRP A 59 3.37 -2.78 -14.09
N ALA A 60 3.42 -1.47 -14.32
CA ALA A 60 3.33 -0.47 -13.25
C ALA A 60 1.98 -0.62 -12.51
N HIS A 61 0.89 -0.66 -13.26
CA HIS A 61 -0.44 -0.81 -12.66
C HIS A 61 -0.65 -2.17 -12.00
N LEU A 62 -0.08 -3.27 -12.52
CA LEU A 62 -0.16 -4.57 -11.85
C LEU A 62 0.57 -4.58 -10.50
N ILE A 63 1.79 -4.06 -10.46
CA ILE A 63 2.57 -3.98 -9.21
C ILE A 63 1.86 -3.07 -8.21
N VAL A 64 1.42 -1.88 -8.66
CA VAL A 64 0.65 -0.94 -7.84
C VAL A 64 -0.63 -1.58 -7.31
N LEU A 65 -1.37 -2.32 -8.13
CA LEU A 65 -2.61 -2.98 -7.72
C LEU A 65 -2.36 -4.04 -6.64
N ILE A 66 -1.36 -4.92 -6.83
CA ILE A 66 -1.05 -5.99 -5.87
C ILE A 66 -0.62 -5.39 -4.52
N GLY A 67 0.31 -4.43 -4.54
CA GLY A 67 0.74 -3.78 -3.29
C GLY A 67 -0.37 -2.98 -2.63
N SER A 68 -1.26 -2.34 -3.41
CA SER A 68 -2.42 -1.61 -2.90
C SER A 68 -3.44 -2.52 -2.22
N ILE A 69 -3.69 -3.71 -2.77
CA ILE A 69 -4.56 -4.72 -2.14
C ILE A 69 -3.96 -5.18 -0.81
N GLY A 70 -2.64 -5.45 -0.80
CA GLY A 70 -1.93 -5.79 0.45
C GLY A 70 -2.06 -4.69 1.51
N GLY A 71 -1.74 -3.45 1.15
CA GLY A 71 -1.84 -2.29 2.04
C GLY A 71 -3.27 -2.03 2.54
N ALA A 72 -4.29 -2.24 1.70
CA ALA A 72 -5.69 -2.13 2.10
C ALA A 72 -6.11 -3.23 3.10
N GLY A 73 -5.48 -4.41 3.03
CA GLY A 73 -5.73 -5.52 3.95
C GLY A 73 -5.06 -5.37 5.31
N VAL A 74 -3.96 -4.61 5.42
CA VAL A 74 -3.19 -4.43 6.67
C VAL A 74 -4.08 -4.02 7.87
N PRO A 75 -4.94 -2.99 7.78
CA PRO A 75 -5.76 -2.58 8.92
C PRO A 75 -6.76 -3.66 9.32
N TYR A 76 -7.32 -4.38 8.35
CA TYR A 76 -8.25 -5.47 8.60
C TYR A 76 -7.57 -6.62 9.35
N LEU A 77 -6.34 -7.00 8.96
CA LEU A 77 -5.57 -8.03 9.66
C LEU A 77 -5.27 -7.64 11.11
N HIS A 78 -4.94 -6.37 11.37
CA HIS A 78 -4.72 -5.85 12.73
C HIS A 78 -6.01 -5.69 13.54
N MET A 79 -7.16 -5.56 12.89
CA MET A 79 -8.47 -5.58 13.54
C MET A 79 -8.91 -6.99 13.92
N MET A 80 -8.31 -8.04 13.37
CA MET A 80 -8.63 -9.42 13.76
C MET A 80 -8.23 -9.69 15.22
N GLY A 81 -9.00 -10.54 15.91
CA GLY A 81 -8.72 -10.91 17.29
C GLY A 81 -9.08 -9.80 18.28
N ARG A 82 -8.08 -9.26 19.01
CA ARG A 82 -8.33 -8.27 20.07
C ARG A 82 -8.53 -6.84 19.56
N GLY A 83 -8.51 -6.65 18.24
CA GLY A 83 -8.67 -5.36 17.59
C GLY A 83 -7.48 -4.42 17.80
N LEU A 84 -7.59 -3.22 17.25
CA LEU A 84 -6.50 -2.23 17.19
C LEU A 84 -6.00 -1.74 18.56
N VAL A 85 -6.88 -1.68 19.55
CA VAL A 85 -6.51 -1.18 20.88
C VAL A 85 -6.33 -2.30 21.90
N GLY A 86 -6.34 -3.56 21.46
CA GLY A 86 -6.15 -4.73 22.30
C GLY A 86 -4.72 -5.28 22.25
N GLY A 87 -4.38 -6.16 23.20
CA GLY A 87 -3.10 -6.89 23.17
C GLY A 87 -1.89 -5.98 23.37
N ARG A 88 -0.86 -6.12 22.51
CA ARG A 88 0.43 -5.42 22.63
C ARG A 88 0.31 -3.90 22.48
N ALA A 89 -0.75 -3.41 21.84
CA ALA A 89 -1.00 -1.98 21.64
C ALA A 89 -1.73 -1.30 22.83
N ALA A 90 -2.32 -2.07 23.75
CA ALA A 90 -3.28 -1.55 24.74
C ALA A 90 -2.71 -0.50 25.71
N ASN A 91 -1.40 -0.53 25.99
CA ASN A 91 -0.72 0.40 26.90
C ASN A 91 0.38 1.22 26.21
N TYR A 92 0.41 1.21 24.87
CA TYR A 92 1.42 1.95 24.12
C TYR A 92 1.05 3.43 24.03
N SER A 93 1.92 4.33 24.50
CA SER A 93 1.67 5.77 24.47
C SER A 93 1.46 6.33 23.06
N GLY A 94 2.03 5.67 22.03
CA GLY A 94 1.85 6.02 20.63
C GLY A 94 0.65 5.34 19.93
N VAL A 95 -0.26 4.70 20.66
CA VAL A 95 -1.37 3.90 20.08
C VAL A 95 -2.23 4.71 19.12
N PHE A 96 -2.49 5.98 19.42
CA PHE A 96 -3.23 6.87 18.52
C PHE A 96 -2.56 6.95 17.14
N PHE A 97 -1.25 7.22 17.12
CA PHE A 97 -0.51 7.38 15.87
C PHE A 97 -0.46 6.06 15.10
N TRP A 98 -0.30 4.93 15.78
CA TRP A 98 -0.36 3.61 15.16
C TRP A 98 -1.72 3.30 14.52
N VAL A 99 -2.82 3.51 15.24
CA VAL A 99 -4.19 3.34 14.71
C VAL A 99 -4.42 4.26 13.51
N TRP A 100 -4.02 5.52 13.63
CA TRP A 100 -4.15 6.50 12.56
C TRP A 100 -3.37 6.06 11.31
N THR A 101 -2.14 5.57 11.46
CA THR A 101 -1.32 5.08 10.34
C THR A 101 -2.01 3.93 9.61
N LEU A 102 -2.58 2.97 10.34
CA LEU A 102 -3.32 1.85 9.74
C LEU A 102 -4.52 2.36 8.93
N LEU A 103 -5.35 3.22 9.51
CA LEU A 103 -6.52 3.77 8.81
C LEU A 103 -6.11 4.58 7.57
N ALA A 104 -5.09 5.43 7.68
CA ALA A 104 -4.58 6.22 6.57
C ALA A 104 -3.99 5.35 5.46
N LEU A 105 -3.25 4.29 5.82
CA LEU A 105 -2.72 3.31 4.87
C LEU A 105 -3.86 2.61 4.14
N GLY A 106 -4.86 2.13 4.87
CA GLY A 106 -6.03 1.46 4.29
C GLY A 106 -6.75 2.33 3.26
N VAL A 107 -6.99 3.60 3.59
CA VAL A 107 -7.65 4.56 2.69
C VAL A 107 -6.82 4.83 1.44
N THR A 108 -5.55 5.19 1.60
CA THR A 108 -4.67 5.56 0.48
C THR A 108 -4.37 4.38 -0.45
N ALA A 109 -4.21 3.18 0.12
CA ALA A 109 -4.02 1.95 -0.62
C ALA A 109 -5.30 1.56 -1.38
N SER A 110 -6.49 1.67 -0.76
CA SER A 110 -7.76 1.38 -1.43
C SER A 110 -7.99 2.27 -2.65
N VAL A 111 -7.70 3.58 -2.54
CA VAL A 111 -7.79 4.51 -3.68
C VAL A 111 -6.80 4.11 -4.79
N SER A 112 -5.56 3.78 -4.41
CA SER A 112 -4.53 3.33 -5.37
C SER A 112 -4.92 2.03 -6.09
N ALA A 113 -5.59 1.10 -5.40
CA ALA A 113 -6.14 -0.12 -6.01
C ALA A 113 -7.19 0.20 -7.09
N VAL A 114 -8.15 1.09 -6.79
CA VAL A 114 -9.18 1.50 -7.77
C VAL A 114 -8.55 2.20 -8.97
N LEU A 115 -7.61 3.10 -8.74
CA LEU A 115 -6.96 3.87 -9.81
C LEU A 115 -6.06 3.00 -10.70
N SER A 116 -5.34 2.04 -10.13
CA SER A 116 -4.52 1.08 -10.88
C SER A 116 -5.38 0.10 -11.68
N ALA A 117 -6.47 -0.41 -11.11
CA ALA A 117 -7.45 -1.23 -11.82
C ALA A 117 -8.06 -0.47 -13.02
N ARG A 118 -8.43 0.80 -12.83
CA ARG A 118 -8.89 1.68 -13.92
C ARG A 118 -7.84 1.90 -14.99
N GLY A 119 -6.56 2.04 -14.61
CA GLY A 119 -5.43 2.14 -15.54
C GLY A 119 -5.29 0.89 -16.42
N LEU A 120 -5.34 -0.31 -15.81
CA LEU A 120 -5.31 -1.59 -16.53
C LEU A 120 -6.48 -1.74 -17.49
N TRP A 121 -7.68 -1.35 -17.05
CA TRP A 121 -8.88 -1.41 -17.87
C TRP A 121 -8.75 -0.53 -19.12
N ARG A 122 -8.26 0.72 -18.98
CA ARG A 122 -8.02 1.62 -20.13
C ARG A 122 -7.04 1.03 -21.14
N LEU A 123 -5.91 0.50 -20.67
CA LEU A 123 -4.91 -0.14 -21.55
C LEU A 123 -5.49 -1.35 -22.31
N GLN A 124 -6.36 -2.14 -21.67
CA GLN A 124 -7.04 -3.27 -22.33
C GLN A 124 -8.00 -2.79 -23.42
N TRP A 125 -8.74 -1.71 -23.18
CA TRP A 125 -9.65 -1.11 -24.15
C TRP A 125 -8.92 -0.50 -25.36
N GLU A 126 -7.78 0.14 -25.16
CA GLU A 126 -6.97 0.69 -26.26
C GLU A 126 -6.36 -0.42 -27.13
N LYS A 127 -5.92 -1.51 -26.50
CA LYS A 127 -5.43 -2.69 -27.21
C LYS A 127 -6.53 -3.35 -28.06
N SER A 128 -7.77 -3.45 -27.56
CA SER A 128 -8.87 -4.05 -28.33
C SER A 128 -9.30 -3.19 -29.52
N ARG A 129 -9.26 -1.86 -29.40
CA ARG A 129 -9.54 -0.94 -30.51
C ARG A 129 -8.51 -1.02 -31.64
N SER A 130 -7.21 -1.05 -31.30
CA SER A 130 -6.14 -1.17 -32.30
C SER A 130 -6.13 -2.51 -33.03
N SER A 131 -6.63 -3.59 -32.41
CA SER A 131 -6.78 -4.88 -33.09
C SER A 131 -7.94 -4.96 -34.09
N ARG A 132 -8.82 -3.95 -34.13
CA ARG A 132 -10.02 -3.91 -34.99
C ARG A 132 -9.88 -2.96 -36.19
N SER A 133 -8.78 -2.22 -36.29
CA SER A 133 -8.43 -1.32 -37.40
C SER A 133 -7.41 -1.98 -38.32
#